data_AF-A0A2M9L9Q8-F1
#
_entry.id   AF-A0A2M9L9Q8-F1
#
_cell.length_a   1.000
_cell.length_b   1.000
_cell.length_c   1.000
_cell.angle_alpha   90.00
_cell.angle_beta   90.00
_cell.angle_gamma   90.00
#
_symmetry.space_group_name_H-M   'P 1'
#
loop_
_entity.id
_entity.type
_entity.pdbx_description
1 polymer ?
#
loop_
_entity_poly.entity_id
_entity_poly.type
_entity_poly.pdbx_seq_one_letter_code
_entity_poly.pdbx_strand_id
1 'polypeptide(L)'
;MSTMPPDQELWDSFVEANRQLHRRQADFYQQASDRQAALRAALAPEAGTWQQSTAFNYLQAFHHDVIPLLPDLFRWAVKSDRWAGPAREIIARIPSDQRIPLLEPLFLDHLTAAEDDDYPNLGSLAVRCETWSLLERVVQQAETHASPDVRKAIEHYNQTYSPMWQHKA
;
A
#
# COMPACT_ATOMS: atom_id res chain seq x y z
N MET A 1 -39.92 14.17 28.93
CA MET A 1 -38.62 14.38 28.26
C MET A 1 -37.89 13.06 28.29
N SER A 2 -37.93 12.29 27.20
CA SER A 2 -37.13 11.07 27.11
C SER A 2 -35.69 11.48 26.85
N THR A 3 -34.85 11.35 27.87
CA THR A 3 -33.40 11.39 27.72
C THR A 3 -33.03 10.30 26.71
N MET A 4 -32.35 10.66 25.62
CA MET A 4 -31.79 9.65 24.72
C MET A 4 -30.97 8.65 25.56
N PRO A 5 -31.00 7.34 25.23
CA PRO A 5 -30.08 6.39 25.84
C PRO A 5 -28.66 6.92 25.66
N PRO A 6 -27.77 6.80 26.66
CA PRO A 6 -26.39 7.27 26.55
C PRO A 6 -25.68 6.70 25.30
N ASP A 7 -26.06 5.49 24.88
CA ASP A 7 -25.54 4.87 23.65
C ASP A 7 -25.95 5.60 22.37
N GLN A 8 -27.17 6.14 22.31
CA GLN A 8 -27.63 6.92 21.15
C GLN A 8 -26.89 8.25 21.07
N GLU A 9 -26.66 8.92 22.21
CA GLU A 9 -25.89 10.16 22.25
C GLU A 9 -24.42 9.94 21.85
N LEU A 10 -23.81 8.85 22.30
CA LEU A 10 -22.46 8.44 21.88
C LEU A 10 -22.41 8.13 20.38
N TRP A 11 -23.42 7.41 19.85
CA TRP A 11 -23.51 7.10 18.43
C TRP A 11 -23.68 8.36 17.58
N ASP A 12 -24.57 9.26 17.96
CA ASP A 12 -24.81 10.52 17.24
C ASP A 12 -23.55 11.41 17.24
N SER A 13 -22.83 11.44 18.36
CA SER A 13 -21.53 12.14 18.48
C SER A 13 -20.47 11.53 17.54
N PHE A 14 -20.42 10.20 17.45
CA PHE A 14 -19.53 9.49 16.52
C PHE A 14 -19.88 9.78 15.05
N VAL A 15 -21.17 9.79 14.71
CA VAL A 15 -21.65 10.15 13.36
C VAL A 15 -21.26 11.59 13.01
N GLU A 16 -21.44 12.56 13.91
CA GLU A 16 -21.06 13.94 13.62
C GLU A 16 -19.53 14.11 13.50
N ALA A 17 -18.74 13.42 14.32
CA ALA A 17 -17.29 13.39 14.18
C ALA A 17 -16.86 12.86 12.79
N ASN A 18 -17.52 11.80 12.29
CA ASN A 18 -17.24 11.27 10.97
C ASN A 18 -17.66 12.23 9.84
N ARG A 19 -18.78 12.96 10.00
CA ARG A 19 -19.17 14.01 9.05
C ARG A 19 -18.16 15.14 9.02
N GLN A 20 -17.65 15.55 10.17
CA GLN A 20 -16.60 16.57 10.25
C GLN A 20 -15.30 16.08 9.60
N LEU A 21 -14.90 14.83 9.83
CA LEU A 21 -13.75 14.22 9.16
C LEU A 21 -13.90 14.29 7.63
N HIS A 22 -15.02 13.81 7.08
CA HIS A 22 -15.26 13.86 5.63
C HIS A 22 -15.26 15.29 5.07
N ARG A 23 -15.84 16.26 5.79
CA ARG A 23 -15.79 17.68 5.40
C ARG A 23 -14.34 18.18 5.34
N ARG A 24 -13.54 17.91 6.37
CA ARG A 24 -12.12 18.33 6.42
C ARG A 24 -11.27 17.66 5.36
N GLN A 25 -11.52 16.39 5.06
CA GLN A 25 -10.85 15.69 3.98
C GLN A 25 -11.18 16.31 2.61
N ALA A 26 -12.46 16.66 2.38
CA ALA A 26 -12.88 17.36 1.17
C ALA A 26 -12.27 18.76 1.07
N ASP A 27 -12.24 19.52 2.18
CA ASP A 27 -11.57 20.83 2.23
C ASP A 27 -10.09 20.69 1.88
N PHE A 28 -9.38 19.72 2.48
CA PHE A 28 -7.97 19.46 2.17
C PHE A 28 -7.78 19.03 0.71
N TYR A 29 -8.66 18.20 0.17
CA TYR A 29 -8.64 17.83 -1.24
C TYR A 29 -8.81 19.04 -2.17
N GLN A 30 -9.75 19.94 -1.87
CA GLN A 30 -10.10 21.04 -2.76
C GLN A 30 -9.22 22.28 -2.61
N GLN A 31 -8.71 22.54 -1.40
CA GLN A 31 -8.13 23.85 -1.04
C GLN A 31 -6.63 23.78 -0.73
N ALA A 32 -6.04 22.61 -0.53
CA ALA A 32 -4.60 22.51 -0.26
C ALA A 32 -3.79 22.97 -1.48
N SER A 33 -2.90 23.94 -1.27
CA SER A 33 -2.03 24.49 -2.32
C SER A 33 -0.99 23.49 -2.81
N ASP A 34 -0.44 22.66 -1.90
CA ASP A 34 0.47 21.56 -2.22
C ASP A 34 0.12 20.33 -1.37
N ARG A 35 -0.92 19.63 -1.82
CA ARG A 35 -1.43 18.44 -1.16
C ARG A 35 -0.41 17.30 -1.12
N GLN A 36 0.38 17.15 -2.18
CA GLN A 36 1.36 16.08 -2.30
C GLN A 36 2.55 16.28 -1.36
N ALA A 37 3.05 17.51 -1.20
CA ALA A 37 4.10 17.79 -0.23
C ALA A 37 3.63 17.55 1.21
N ALA A 38 2.40 17.97 1.54
CA ALA A 38 1.82 17.72 2.86
C ALA A 38 1.66 16.21 3.15
N LEU A 39 1.17 15.45 2.18
CA LEU A 39 1.04 13.98 2.31
C LEU A 39 2.40 13.30 2.40
N ARG A 40 3.39 13.73 1.63
CA ARG A 40 4.77 13.20 1.72
C ARG A 40 5.38 13.45 3.09
N ALA A 41 5.21 14.65 3.65
CA ALA A 41 5.65 14.97 5.00
C ALA A 41 4.93 14.12 6.06
N ALA A 42 3.62 13.89 5.90
CA ALA A 42 2.85 13.04 6.81
C ALA A 42 3.21 11.55 6.72
N LEU A 43 3.68 11.10 5.56
CA LEU A 43 4.18 9.74 5.31
C LEU A 43 5.67 9.58 5.64
N ALA A 44 6.38 10.63 6.07
CA ALA A 44 7.80 10.53 6.37
C ALA A 44 8.04 9.61 7.60
N PRO A 45 9.15 8.86 7.67
CA PRO A 45 9.45 7.99 8.82
C PRO A 45 9.44 8.71 10.17
N GLU A 46 9.91 9.96 10.18
CA GLU A 46 9.95 10.85 11.34
C GLU A 46 8.58 11.44 11.72
N ALA A 47 7.57 11.30 10.87
CA ALA A 47 6.23 11.76 11.18
C ALA A 47 5.62 10.91 12.30
N GLY A 48 4.82 11.55 13.16
CA GLY A 48 4.10 10.85 14.22
C GLY A 48 3.15 9.79 13.66
N THR A 49 2.95 8.71 14.41
CA THR A 49 2.02 7.61 14.05
C THR A 49 0.64 8.10 13.60
N TRP A 50 0.10 9.14 14.26
CA TRP A 50 -1.20 9.71 13.90
C TRP A 50 -1.18 10.40 12.53
N GLN A 51 -0.08 11.06 12.15
CA GLN A 51 0.09 11.67 10.84
C GLN A 51 0.12 10.59 9.75
N GLN A 52 0.95 9.56 9.93
CA GLN A 52 1.05 8.44 9.00
C GLN A 52 -0.30 7.74 8.82
N SER A 53 -0.95 7.36 9.92
CA SER A 53 -2.27 6.71 9.91
C SER A 53 -3.30 7.56 9.16
N THR A 54 -3.33 8.86 9.42
CA THR A 54 -4.26 9.79 8.76
C THR A 54 -3.95 9.90 7.27
N ALA A 55 -2.68 9.94 6.87
CA ALA A 55 -2.28 9.97 5.46
C ALA A 55 -2.66 8.69 4.72
N PHE A 56 -2.44 7.51 5.31
CA PHE A 56 -2.88 6.23 4.75
C PHE A 56 -4.40 6.18 4.58
N ASN A 57 -5.17 6.55 5.61
CA ASN A 57 -6.64 6.60 5.53
C ASN A 57 -7.13 7.60 4.48
N TYR A 58 -6.45 8.75 4.35
CA TYR A 58 -6.76 9.74 3.33
C TYR A 58 -6.53 9.19 1.92
N LEU A 59 -5.38 8.57 1.68
CA LEU A 59 -5.03 8.02 0.36
C LEU A 59 -5.88 6.83 -0.04
N GLN A 60 -6.46 6.10 0.93
CA GLN A 60 -7.51 5.15 0.65
C GLN A 60 -8.76 5.86 0.06
N ALA A 61 -9.19 6.98 0.62
CA ALA A 61 -10.36 7.70 0.13
C ALA A 61 -10.12 8.49 -1.18
N PHE A 62 -8.91 9.04 -1.38
CA PHE A 62 -8.59 9.95 -2.49
C PHE A 62 -7.44 9.41 -3.35
N HIS A 63 -7.79 8.62 -4.36
CA HIS A 63 -6.84 7.89 -5.20
C HIS A 63 -5.98 8.78 -6.14
N HIS A 64 -6.36 10.04 -6.37
CA HIS A 64 -5.63 10.93 -7.28
C HIS A 64 -4.20 11.26 -6.81
N ASP A 65 -3.95 11.20 -5.50
CA ASP A 65 -2.63 11.49 -4.92
C ASP A 65 -1.73 10.25 -4.83
N VAL A 66 -2.23 9.08 -5.22
CA VAL A 66 -1.49 7.81 -5.07
C VAL A 66 -0.32 7.73 -6.04
N ILE A 67 -0.51 8.06 -7.32
CA ILE A 67 0.55 7.95 -8.34
C ILE A 67 1.75 8.84 -8.01
N PRO A 68 1.59 10.14 -7.67
CA PRO A 68 2.72 11.01 -7.31
C PRO A 68 3.47 10.59 -6.03
N LEU A 69 2.84 9.78 -5.18
CA LEU A 69 3.40 9.26 -3.92
C LEU A 69 3.83 7.80 -4.04
N LEU A 70 3.76 7.21 -5.24
CA LEU A 70 4.02 5.79 -5.44
C LEU A 70 5.41 5.34 -4.96
N PRO A 71 6.52 6.09 -5.16
CA PRO A 71 7.82 5.69 -4.61
C PRO A 71 7.82 5.58 -3.09
N ASP A 72 7.17 6.52 -2.40
CA ASP A 72 7.07 6.52 -0.93
C ASP A 72 6.18 5.36 -0.44
N LEU A 73 5.05 5.14 -1.11
CA LEU A 73 4.15 4.02 -0.81
C LEU A 73 4.81 2.67 -1.08
N PHE A 74 5.58 2.54 -2.17
CA PHE A 74 6.31 1.33 -2.49
C PHE A 74 7.34 1.00 -1.40
N ARG A 75 8.10 2.00 -0.94
CA ARG A 75 9.02 1.82 0.19
C ARG A 75 8.30 1.34 1.45
N TRP A 76 7.14 1.93 1.77
CA TRP A 76 6.32 1.45 2.89
C TRP A 76 5.80 0.02 2.69
N ALA A 77 5.39 -0.33 1.47
CA ALA A 77 4.89 -1.65 1.11
C ALA A 77 5.94 -2.77 1.27
N VAL A 78 7.22 -2.44 1.11
CA VAL A 78 8.32 -3.42 1.13
C VAL A 78 9.09 -3.41 2.45
N LYS A 79 9.40 -2.25 3.01
CA LYS A 79 10.37 -2.10 4.13
C LYS A 79 9.74 -1.88 5.51
N SER A 80 8.41 -1.86 5.64
CA SER A 80 7.77 -1.54 6.92
C SER A 80 6.85 -2.64 7.44
N ASP A 81 7.10 -3.07 8.67
CA ASP A 81 6.22 -4.03 9.36
C ASP A 81 4.81 -3.47 9.58
N ARG A 82 4.73 -2.20 9.98
CA ARG A 82 3.46 -1.56 10.37
C ARG A 82 2.63 -1.13 9.17
N TRP A 83 3.28 -0.54 8.17
CA TRP A 83 2.59 0.16 7.09
C TRP A 83 2.60 -0.60 5.76
N ALA A 84 3.22 -1.79 5.69
CA ALA A 84 3.23 -2.61 4.49
C ALA A 84 1.83 -2.95 3.98
N GLY A 85 0.95 -3.45 4.84
CA GLY A 85 -0.44 -3.79 4.48
C GLY A 85 -1.20 -2.60 3.89
N PRO A 86 -1.33 -1.49 4.63
CA PRO A 86 -1.99 -0.28 4.15
C PRO A 86 -1.41 0.27 2.85
N ALA A 87 -0.08 0.27 2.69
CA ALA A 87 0.57 0.72 1.47
C ALA A 87 0.23 -0.18 0.28
N ARG A 88 0.30 -1.50 0.45
CA ARG A 88 -0.08 -2.48 -0.59
C ARG A 88 -1.54 -2.32 -1.01
N GLU A 89 -2.45 -2.08 -0.08
CA GLU A 89 -3.87 -1.85 -0.37
C GLU A 89 -4.11 -0.59 -1.20
N ILE A 90 -3.40 0.51 -0.90
CA ILE A 90 -3.51 1.76 -1.66
C ILE A 90 -2.95 1.58 -3.07
N ILE A 91 -1.77 0.95 -3.20
CA ILE A 91 -1.16 0.69 -4.51
C ILE A 91 -2.07 -0.20 -5.37
N ALA A 92 -2.71 -1.21 -4.77
CA ALA A 92 -3.64 -2.10 -5.47
C ALA A 92 -4.93 -1.40 -5.95
N ARG A 93 -5.20 -0.15 -5.55
CA ARG A 93 -6.30 0.67 -6.09
C ARG A 93 -5.92 1.41 -7.37
N ILE A 94 -4.65 1.48 -7.74
CA ILE A 94 -4.24 2.02 -9.04
C ILE A 94 -4.90 1.16 -10.14
N PRO A 95 -5.56 1.78 -11.15
CA PRO A 95 -6.16 1.05 -12.27
C PRO A 95 -5.20 0.02 -12.87
N SER A 96 -5.71 -1.19 -13.18
CA SER A 96 -4.88 -2.34 -13.56
C SER A 96 -4.06 -2.10 -14.84
N ASP A 97 -4.58 -1.29 -15.76
CA ASP A 97 -3.93 -0.85 -17.00
C ASP A 97 -2.71 0.05 -16.77
N GLN A 98 -2.70 0.81 -15.68
CA GLN A 98 -1.61 1.71 -15.31
C GLN A 98 -0.64 1.10 -14.29
N ARG A 99 -1.09 0.10 -13.53
CA ARG A 99 -0.37 -0.42 -12.38
C ARG A 99 0.97 -1.04 -12.73
N ILE A 100 1.02 -1.93 -13.73
CA ILE A 100 2.27 -2.61 -14.11
C ILE A 100 3.32 -1.61 -14.63
N PRO A 101 3.02 -0.72 -15.60
CA PRO A 101 4.00 0.27 -16.07
C PRO A 101 4.57 1.16 -14.97
N LEU A 102 3.77 1.48 -13.95
CA LEU A 102 4.20 2.30 -12.82
C LEU A 102 5.02 1.52 -11.79
N LEU A 103 4.69 0.25 -11.53
CA LEU A 103 5.35 -0.57 -10.51
C LEU A 103 6.61 -1.25 -11.02
N GLU A 104 6.67 -1.65 -12.29
CA GLU A 104 7.80 -2.38 -12.86
C GLU A 104 9.16 -1.70 -12.60
N PRO A 105 9.37 -0.39 -12.87
CA PRO A 105 10.67 0.23 -12.61
C PRO A 105 11.05 0.20 -11.13
N LEU A 106 10.09 0.41 -10.22
CA LEU A 106 10.32 0.37 -8.77
C LEU A 106 10.66 -1.05 -8.29
N PHE A 107 9.95 -2.05 -8.82
CA PHE A 107 10.20 -3.46 -8.53
C PHE A 107 11.60 -3.88 -8.96
N LEU A 108 11.99 -3.58 -10.20
CA LEU A 108 13.28 -4.02 -10.75
C LEU A 108 14.47 -3.34 -10.07
N ASP A 109 14.35 -2.04 -9.80
CA ASP A 109 15.36 -1.29 -9.06
C ASP A 109 15.56 -1.89 -7.66
N HIS A 110 14.46 -2.14 -6.94
CA HIS A 110 14.52 -2.72 -5.61
C HIS A 110 15.04 -4.17 -5.60
N LEU A 111 14.61 -4.97 -6.58
CA LEU A 111 14.98 -6.37 -6.67
C LEU A 111 16.49 -6.55 -6.93
N THR A 112 17.15 -5.58 -7.58
CA THR A 112 18.60 -5.61 -7.83
C THR A 112 19.43 -5.59 -6.54
N ALA A 113 18.91 -4.97 -5.48
CA ALA A 113 19.58 -4.85 -4.18
C ALA A 113 18.74 -5.44 -3.03
N ALA A 114 17.84 -6.39 -3.34
CA ALA A 114 16.93 -6.97 -2.39
C ALA A 114 17.66 -7.78 -1.30
N GLU A 115 17.26 -7.54 -0.06
CA GLU A 115 17.65 -8.31 1.12
C GLU A 115 16.67 -9.48 1.33
N ASP A 116 17.02 -10.44 2.20
CA ASP A 116 16.20 -11.63 2.46
C ASP A 116 14.74 -11.30 2.78
N ASP A 117 14.50 -10.29 3.60
CA ASP A 117 13.17 -9.85 4.02
C ASP A 117 12.37 -9.14 2.91
N ASP A 118 13.02 -8.70 1.83
CA ASP A 118 12.35 -8.00 0.74
C ASP A 118 11.57 -8.96 -0.15
N TYR A 119 12.08 -10.17 -0.38
CA TYR A 119 11.45 -11.17 -1.24
C TYR A 119 10.00 -11.52 -0.82
N PRO A 120 9.70 -11.89 0.44
CA PRO A 120 8.33 -12.16 0.85
C PRO A 120 7.43 -10.92 0.74
N ASN A 121 7.98 -9.72 0.97
CA ASN A 121 7.25 -8.46 0.91
C ASN A 121 6.93 -8.03 -0.52
N LEU A 122 7.89 -8.15 -1.45
CA LEU A 122 7.72 -7.95 -2.88
C LEU A 122 6.73 -8.97 -3.46
N GLY A 123 6.84 -10.24 -3.06
CA GLY A 123 5.89 -11.28 -3.45
C GLY A 123 4.47 -10.95 -3.00
N SER A 124 4.30 -10.53 -1.74
CA SER A 124 3.01 -10.12 -1.18
C SER A 124 2.43 -8.91 -1.90
N LEU A 125 3.25 -7.90 -2.21
CA LEU A 125 2.84 -6.73 -2.99
C LEU A 125 2.39 -7.14 -4.40
N ALA A 126 3.15 -8.01 -5.08
CA ALA A 126 2.82 -8.44 -6.43
C ALA A 126 1.54 -9.27 -6.49
N VAL A 127 1.30 -10.16 -5.50
CA VAL A 127 0.02 -10.87 -5.35
C VAL A 127 -1.12 -9.89 -5.11
N ARG A 128 -0.97 -8.96 -4.16
CA ARG A 128 -2.02 -7.98 -3.83
C ARG A 128 -2.38 -7.10 -5.03
N CYS A 129 -1.39 -6.79 -5.85
CA CYS A 129 -1.54 -5.98 -7.05
C CYS A 129 -1.85 -6.80 -8.31
N GLU A 130 -1.95 -8.12 -8.21
CA GLU A 130 -2.14 -9.04 -9.34
C GLU A 130 -1.14 -8.81 -10.49
N THR A 131 0.06 -8.33 -10.16
CA THR A 131 1.13 -8.08 -11.14
C THR A 131 1.92 -9.36 -11.36
N TRP A 132 1.27 -10.35 -11.97
CA TRP A 132 1.78 -11.72 -12.09
C TRP A 132 3.16 -11.82 -12.76
N SER A 133 3.42 -10.98 -13.77
CA SER A 133 4.74 -10.93 -14.43
C SER A 133 5.85 -10.41 -13.50
N LEU A 134 5.53 -9.52 -12.55
CA LEU A 134 6.50 -9.08 -11.55
C LEU A 134 6.70 -10.15 -10.47
N LEU A 135 5.63 -10.87 -10.10
CA LEU A 135 5.72 -11.99 -9.16
C LEU A 135 6.60 -13.12 -9.70
N GLU A 136 6.46 -13.45 -11.00
CA GLU A 136 7.33 -14.41 -11.67
C GLU A 136 8.81 -14.03 -11.55
N ARG A 137 9.16 -12.75 -11.79
CA ARG A 137 10.55 -12.28 -11.66
C ARG A 137 11.08 -12.39 -10.23
N VAL A 138 10.25 -12.08 -9.24
CA VAL A 138 10.61 -12.25 -7.82
C VAL A 138 10.90 -13.71 -7.52
N VAL A 139 10.04 -14.64 -7.97
CA VAL A 139 10.23 -16.09 -7.77
C VAL A 139 11.50 -16.58 -8.46
N GLN A 140 11.70 -16.26 -9.74
CA GLN A 140 12.88 -16.68 -10.50
C GLN A 140 14.20 -16.22 -9.86
N GLN A 141 14.25 -14.97 -9.39
CA GLN A 141 15.44 -14.47 -8.72
C GLN A 141 15.65 -15.16 -7.36
N ALA A 142 14.58 -15.32 -6.59
CA ALA A 142 14.62 -15.94 -5.28
C ALA A 142 15.02 -17.42 -5.31
N GLU A 143 14.66 -18.18 -6.35
CA GLU A 143 15.06 -19.58 -6.55
C GLU A 143 16.59 -19.76 -6.61
N THR A 144 17.29 -18.74 -7.12
CA THR A 144 18.76 -18.73 -7.20
C THR A 144 19.44 -18.09 -5.98
N HIS A 145 18.66 -17.63 -5.00
CA HIS A 145 19.16 -16.95 -3.82
C HIS A 145 19.94 -17.87 -2.88
N ALA A 146 21.02 -17.36 -2.27
CA ALA A 146 21.88 -18.14 -1.38
C ALA A 146 21.14 -18.60 -0.11
N SER A 147 20.23 -17.76 0.40
CA SER A 147 19.43 -18.04 1.60
C SER A 147 18.37 -19.12 1.35
N PRO A 148 18.40 -20.25 2.08
CA PRO A 148 17.33 -21.26 2.02
C PRO A 148 15.98 -20.72 2.48
N ASP A 149 15.97 -19.76 3.41
CA ASP A 149 14.75 -19.17 3.95
C ASP A 149 14.03 -18.33 2.89
N VAL A 150 14.77 -17.58 2.08
CA VAL A 150 14.22 -16.87 0.91
C VAL A 150 13.59 -17.85 -0.08
N ARG A 151 14.31 -18.91 -0.44
CA ARG A 151 13.80 -19.95 -1.36
C ARG A 151 12.54 -20.64 -0.84
N LYS A 152 12.44 -20.86 0.47
CA LYS A 152 11.26 -21.44 1.10
C LYS A 152 10.10 -20.44 1.19
N ALA A 153 10.39 -19.18 1.49
CA ALA A 153 9.37 -18.14 1.60
C ALA A 153 8.63 -17.90 0.27
N ILE A 154 9.36 -17.98 -0.85
CA ILE A 154 8.80 -17.79 -2.19
C ILE A 154 8.20 -19.07 -2.80
N GLU A 155 8.53 -20.26 -2.26
CA GLU A 155 8.00 -21.54 -2.74
C GLU A 155 6.47 -21.56 -2.72
N HIS A 156 5.86 -21.01 -1.67
CA HIS A 156 4.40 -20.87 -1.58
C HIS A 156 3.83 -20.09 -2.77
N TYR A 157 4.50 -19.02 -3.20
CA TYR A 157 4.04 -18.23 -4.34
C TYR A 157 4.11 -19.03 -5.63
N ASN A 158 5.22 -19.75 -5.86
CA ASN A 158 5.37 -20.61 -7.04
C ASN A 158 4.29 -21.71 -7.07
N GLN A 159 4.05 -22.39 -5.96
CA GLN A 159 3.04 -23.46 -5.87
C GLN A 159 1.61 -22.95 -6.06
N THR A 160 1.30 -21.75 -5.55
CA THR A 160 -0.09 -21.23 -5.51
C THR A 160 -0.44 -20.42 -6.75
N TYR A 161 0.50 -19.62 -7.27
CA TYR A 161 0.20 -18.59 -8.26
C TYR A 161 0.90 -18.80 -9.61
N SER A 162 1.73 -19.85 -9.77
CA SER A 162 2.36 -20.13 -11.08
C SER A 162 1.40 -20.24 -12.27
N PRO A 163 0.16 -20.77 -12.13
CA PRO A 163 -0.79 -20.73 -13.23
C PRO A 163 -1.11 -19.31 -13.72
N MET A 164 -1.07 -18.31 -12.83
CA MET A 164 -1.47 -16.93 -13.15
C MET A 164 -0.46 -16.18 -14.02
N TRP A 165 0.82 -16.58 -14.01
CA TRP A 165 1.85 -16.02 -14.90
C TRP A 165 2.22 -16.93 -16.07
N GLN A 166 1.95 -18.24 -15.99
CA GLN A 166 2.17 -19.17 -17.10
C GLN A 166 1.17 -19.00 -18.26
N HIS A 167 -0.02 -18.44 -18.01
CA HIS A 167 -1.05 -18.22 -19.04
C HIS A 167 -0.94 -16.89 -19.79
N LYS A 168 0.20 -16.18 -19.69
CA LYS A 168 0.47 -14.91 -20.40
C LYS A 168 1.44 -15.05 -21.59
N ALA A 169 1.58 -16.25 -22.14
CA ALA A 169 2.32 -16.51 -23.38
C ALA A 169 1.46 -16.30 -24.64
#